data_AF-A0A355DJY2-F1
#
_entry.id   AF-A0A355DJY2-F1
#
_cell.length_a   1.000
_cell.length_b   1.000
_cell.length_c   1.000
_cell.angle_alpha   90.00
_cell.angle_beta   90.00
_cell.angle_gamma   90.00
#
_symmetry.space_group_name_H-M   'P 1'
#
loop_
_entity.id
_entity.type
_entity.pdbx_description
1 polymer ?
#
loop_
_entity_poly.entity_id
_entity_poly.type
_entity_poly.pdbx_seq_one_letter_code
_entity_poly.pdbx_strand_id
1 'polypeptide(L)'
;MNSSLKKPYLVLVLLLGSCFFIYFIISDPNSWIKSFSMEMASEIIGIFIVVFSIDRVIEIDQEKQRRKLESVAFLQLRRPLLRHFYLFFNMFKATITEKPDKVYQAVPDLFDNVFFEQLAFLDFDKSAPVLPSLEATWSDYLSKECVQFKDSLNRTMEKYCLFLQPEIIELMEDIINSPFLWLVFQAPAIRKFGGRQNTSGSYNLLARKEIRDLLREYTKLIAELFEQYNQRVSDEQKIKISADLWSNDILPKMGSGRI
;
A
#
# COMPACT_ATOMS: atom_id res chain seq x y z
N MET A 1 14.47 -19.23 -2.49
CA MET A 1 15.80 -19.74 -2.91
C MET A 1 15.60 -20.79 -3.98
N ASN A 2 15.86 -20.46 -5.25
CA ASN A 2 15.58 -21.31 -6.41
C ASN A 2 16.41 -22.61 -6.38
N SER A 3 15.79 -23.73 -6.72
CA SER A 3 16.42 -25.07 -6.72
C SER A 3 17.53 -25.23 -7.78
N SER A 4 17.62 -24.32 -8.76
CA SER A 4 18.66 -24.38 -9.80
C SER A 4 20.06 -24.02 -9.28
N LEU A 5 20.16 -23.12 -8.30
CA LEU A 5 21.45 -22.72 -7.70
C LEU A 5 22.06 -23.83 -6.84
N LYS A 6 21.27 -24.78 -6.32
CA LYS A 6 21.79 -25.88 -5.48
C LYS A 6 22.62 -26.91 -6.25
N LYS A 7 22.40 -27.04 -7.56
CA LYS A 7 23.04 -28.06 -8.41
C LYS A 7 24.58 -27.88 -8.53
N PRO A 8 25.12 -26.69 -8.85
CA PRO A 8 26.56 -26.49 -8.91
C PRO A 8 27.27 -26.71 -7.56
N TYR A 9 26.68 -26.23 -6.44
CA TYR A 9 27.25 -26.49 -5.10
C TYR A 9 27.27 -27.98 -4.75
N LEU A 10 26.23 -28.72 -5.10
CA LEU A 10 26.16 -30.17 -4.84
C LEU A 10 27.24 -30.93 -5.63
N VAL A 11 27.46 -30.56 -6.90
CA VAL A 11 28.54 -31.15 -7.72
C VAL A 11 29.92 -30.82 -7.13
N LEU A 12 30.16 -29.58 -6.73
CA LEU A 12 31.43 -29.17 -6.12
C LEU A 12 31.69 -29.92 -4.79
N VAL A 13 30.67 -30.08 -3.94
CA VAL A 13 30.79 -30.83 -2.69
C VAL A 13 31.05 -32.31 -2.93
N LEU A 14 30.40 -32.92 -3.94
CA LEU A 14 30.66 -34.33 -4.30
C LEU A 14 32.09 -34.53 -4.84
N LEU A 15 32.57 -33.62 -5.69
CA LEU A 15 33.94 -33.67 -6.20
C LEU A 15 34.98 -33.43 -5.09
N LEU A 16 34.71 -32.50 -4.18
CA LEU A 16 35.58 -32.30 -3.02
C LEU A 16 35.62 -33.55 -2.14
N GLY A 17 34.45 -34.14 -1.87
CA GLY A 17 34.31 -35.37 -1.10
C GLY A 17 35.03 -36.56 -1.74
N SER A 18 34.99 -36.70 -3.06
CA SER A 18 35.73 -37.75 -3.77
C SER A 18 37.24 -37.53 -3.72
N CYS A 19 37.73 -36.29 -3.85
CA CYS A 19 39.14 -35.95 -3.69
C CYS A 19 39.65 -36.31 -2.28
N PHE A 20 38.90 -35.96 -1.22
CA PHE A 20 39.24 -36.34 0.14
C PHE A 20 39.18 -37.86 0.37
N PHE A 21 38.17 -38.54 -0.17
CA PHE A 21 38.05 -40.00 -0.05
C PHE A 21 39.24 -40.73 -0.70
N ILE A 22 39.65 -40.30 -1.90
CA ILE A 22 40.83 -40.84 -2.59
C ILE A 22 42.10 -40.58 -1.77
N TYR A 23 42.24 -39.39 -1.19
CA TYR A 23 43.38 -39.04 -0.35
C TYR A 23 43.52 -39.95 0.90
N PHE A 24 42.40 -40.32 1.53
CA PHE A 24 42.38 -41.18 2.71
C PHE A 24 42.57 -42.68 2.41
N ILE A 25 42.13 -43.17 1.25
CA ILE A 25 42.29 -44.58 0.86
C ILE A 25 43.71 -44.89 0.39
N ILE A 26 44.40 -43.94 -0.23
CA ILE A 26 45.74 -44.16 -0.74
C ILE A 26 46.77 -44.05 0.40
N SER A 27 47.22 -45.21 0.88
CA SER A 27 48.20 -45.34 1.95
C SER A 27 49.62 -44.92 1.55
N ASP A 28 49.97 -45.04 0.26
CA ASP A 28 51.31 -44.72 -0.24
C ASP A 28 51.55 -43.20 -0.27
N PRO A 29 52.49 -42.66 0.52
CA PRO A 29 52.81 -41.23 0.54
C PRO A 29 53.39 -40.69 -0.77
N ASN A 30 54.03 -41.53 -1.58
CA ASN A 30 54.67 -41.13 -2.84
C ASN A 30 53.78 -41.33 -4.08
N SER A 31 52.52 -41.71 -3.87
CA SER A 31 51.58 -41.88 -4.97
C SER A 31 51.24 -40.55 -5.62
N TRP A 32 51.49 -40.45 -6.92
CA TRP A 32 51.12 -39.28 -7.73
C TRP A 32 49.63 -38.94 -7.63
N ILE A 33 48.76 -39.94 -7.43
CA ILE A 33 47.30 -39.77 -7.31
C ILE A 33 46.95 -39.03 -6.02
N LYS A 34 47.71 -39.24 -4.95
CA LYS A 34 47.51 -38.59 -3.65
C LYS A 34 47.88 -37.10 -3.71
N SER A 35 48.97 -36.76 -4.39
CA SER A 35 49.34 -35.37 -4.66
C SER A 35 48.32 -34.68 -5.57
N PHE A 36 47.92 -35.36 -6.65
CA PHE A 36 46.91 -34.85 -7.58
C PHE A 36 45.55 -34.59 -6.89
N SER A 37 45.09 -35.49 -6.01
CA SER A 37 43.82 -35.29 -5.31
C SER A 37 43.83 -34.08 -4.37
N MET A 38 44.99 -33.80 -3.75
CA MET A 38 45.16 -32.62 -2.89
C MET A 38 45.22 -31.31 -3.69
N GLU A 39 45.91 -31.31 -4.84
CA GLU A 39 45.93 -30.16 -5.76
C GLU A 39 44.52 -29.85 -6.30
N MET A 40 43.79 -30.88 -6.76
CA MET A 40 42.42 -30.75 -7.20
C MET A 40 41.49 -30.26 -6.09
N ALA A 41 41.63 -30.74 -4.85
CA ALA A 41 40.86 -30.24 -3.72
C ALA A 41 41.09 -28.73 -3.50
N SER A 42 42.35 -28.28 -3.62
CA SER A 42 42.69 -26.85 -3.52
C SER A 42 42.03 -26.03 -4.64
N GLU A 43 42.04 -26.51 -5.88
CA GLU A 43 41.36 -25.83 -7.00
C GLU A 43 39.84 -25.77 -6.81
N ILE A 44 39.22 -26.87 -6.38
CA ILE A 44 37.78 -26.93 -6.12
C ILE A 44 37.39 -25.96 -4.99
N ILE A 45 38.19 -25.85 -3.93
CA ILE A 45 37.98 -24.84 -2.88
C ILE A 45 38.05 -23.43 -3.45
N GLY A 46 39.03 -23.16 -4.32
CA GLY A 46 39.14 -21.88 -5.02
C GLY A 46 37.89 -21.55 -5.83
N ILE A 47 37.40 -22.51 -6.63
CA ILE A 47 36.16 -22.38 -7.41
C ILE A 47 34.96 -22.14 -6.47
N PHE A 48 34.88 -22.87 -5.36
CA PHE A 48 33.79 -22.74 -4.39
C PHE A 48 33.71 -21.32 -3.81
N ILE A 49 34.85 -20.77 -3.41
CA ILE A 49 34.94 -19.40 -2.89
C ILE A 49 34.49 -18.40 -3.96
N VAL A 50 34.93 -18.57 -5.20
CA VAL A 50 34.56 -17.67 -6.31
C VAL A 50 33.05 -17.73 -6.58
N VAL A 51 32.47 -18.92 -6.73
CA VAL A 51 31.03 -19.10 -6.99
C VAL A 51 30.20 -18.54 -5.84
N PHE A 52 30.58 -18.84 -4.60
CA PHE A 52 29.93 -18.28 -3.42
C PHE A 52 29.98 -16.75 -3.40
N SER A 53 31.13 -16.16 -3.74
CA SER A 53 31.30 -14.71 -3.77
C SER A 53 30.44 -14.06 -4.86
N ILE A 54 30.36 -14.68 -6.04
CA ILE A 54 29.52 -14.20 -7.16
C ILE A 54 28.04 -14.25 -6.75
N ASP A 55 27.58 -15.39 -6.25
CA ASP A 55 26.18 -15.53 -5.81
C ASP A 55 25.85 -14.52 -4.71
N ARG A 56 26.77 -14.31 -3.76
CA ARG A 56 26.57 -13.34 -2.70
C ARG A 56 26.48 -11.90 -3.22
N VAL A 57 27.32 -11.53 -4.17
CA VAL A 57 27.27 -10.22 -4.82
C VAL A 57 25.96 -10.04 -5.59
N ILE A 58 25.52 -11.07 -6.33
CA ILE A 58 24.26 -11.05 -7.07
C ILE A 58 23.07 -10.90 -6.11
N GLU A 59 23.02 -11.65 -5.02
CA GLU A 59 21.97 -11.55 -4.01
C GLU A 59 21.91 -10.14 -3.39
N ILE A 60 23.07 -9.56 -3.05
CA ILE A 60 23.15 -8.21 -2.48
C ILE A 60 22.64 -7.18 -3.49
N ASP A 61 23.02 -7.29 -4.77
CA ASP A 61 22.55 -6.38 -5.81
C ASP A 61 21.04 -6.52 -6.07
N GLN A 62 20.53 -7.75 -6.16
CA GLN A 62 19.11 -8.03 -6.31
C GLN A 62 18.29 -7.47 -5.13
N GLU A 63 18.76 -7.67 -3.91
CA GLU A 63 18.12 -7.14 -2.70
C GLU A 63 18.11 -5.60 -2.72
N LYS A 64 19.22 -4.98 -3.11
CA LYS A 64 19.33 -3.52 -3.23
C LYS A 64 18.40 -2.96 -4.30
N GLN A 65 18.33 -3.61 -5.47
CA GLN A 65 17.41 -3.23 -6.54
C GLN A 65 15.95 -3.39 -6.10
N ARG A 66 15.61 -4.50 -5.44
CA ARG A 66 14.27 -4.74 -4.89
C ARG A 66 13.86 -3.63 -3.93
N ARG A 67 14.70 -3.32 -2.94
CA ARG A 67 14.43 -2.23 -1.97
C ARG A 67 14.27 -0.87 -2.64
N LYS A 68 15.08 -0.58 -3.66
CA LYS A 68 14.97 0.66 -4.43
C LYS A 68 13.62 0.74 -5.16
N LEU A 69 13.19 -0.34 -5.79
CA LEU A 69 11.91 -0.40 -6.51
C LEU A 69 10.72 -0.37 -5.56
N GLU A 70 10.81 -1.05 -4.42
CA GLU A 70 9.82 -0.99 -3.33
C GLU A 70 9.67 0.45 -2.83
N SER A 71 10.79 1.14 -2.54
CA SER A 71 10.77 2.56 -2.15
C SER A 71 10.10 3.43 -3.20
N VAL A 72 10.39 3.21 -4.49
CA VAL A 72 9.72 3.92 -5.58
C VAL A 72 8.22 3.62 -5.61
N ALA A 73 7.79 2.38 -5.38
CA ALA A 73 6.38 2.01 -5.32
C ALA A 73 5.65 2.78 -4.20
N PHE A 74 6.24 2.84 -3.00
CA PHE A 74 5.70 3.67 -1.92
C PHE A 74 5.66 5.16 -2.31
N LEU A 75 6.70 5.71 -2.92
CA LEU A 75 6.66 7.09 -3.42
C LEU A 75 5.50 7.34 -4.39
N GLN A 76 5.16 6.37 -5.23
CA GLN A 76 4.00 6.48 -6.14
C GLN A 76 2.66 6.44 -5.38
N LEU A 77 2.57 5.71 -4.28
CA LEU A 77 1.39 5.67 -3.40
C LEU A 77 1.14 6.98 -2.66
N ARG A 78 2.17 7.82 -2.45
CA ARG A 78 2.04 9.07 -1.67
C ARG A 78 0.89 9.95 -2.17
N ARG A 79 0.87 10.23 -3.47
CA ARG A 79 -0.11 11.13 -4.07
C ARG A 79 -1.56 10.61 -3.98
N PRO A 80 -1.86 9.36 -4.39
CA PRO A 80 -3.21 8.83 -4.26
C PRO A 80 -3.65 8.71 -2.79
N LEU A 81 -2.76 8.29 -1.88
CA LEU A 81 -3.06 8.26 -0.44
C LEU A 81 -3.38 9.65 0.09
N LEU A 82 -2.52 10.64 -0.14
CA LEU A 82 -2.73 12.01 0.32
C LEU A 82 -4.09 12.57 -0.16
N ARG A 83 -4.43 12.30 -1.43
CA ARG A 83 -5.69 12.75 -2.01
C ARG A 83 -6.90 12.05 -1.38
N HIS A 84 -6.80 10.75 -1.13
CA HIS A 84 -7.86 9.99 -0.49
C HIS A 84 -8.03 10.36 1.00
N PHE A 85 -6.93 10.69 1.69
CA PHE A 85 -6.99 11.33 3.00
C PHE A 85 -7.76 12.65 2.96
N TYR A 86 -7.45 13.54 2.01
CA TYR A 86 -8.16 14.81 1.88
C TYR A 86 -9.65 14.63 1.60
N LEU A 87 -10.03 13.60 0.84
CA LEU A 87 -11.44 13.26 0.65
C LEU A 87 -12.15 13.04 1.99
N PHE A 88 -11.63 12.15 2.84
CA PHE A 88 -12.23 11.88 4.15
C PHE A 88 -12.20 13.09 5.08
N PHE A 89 -11.08 13.80 5.13
CA PHE A 89 -10.96 14.99 5.94
C PHE A 89 -11.97 16.06 5.51
N ASN A 90 -12.12 16.29 4.21
CA ASN A 90 -13.06 17.25 3.67
C ASN A 90 -14.50 16.85 3.93
N MET A 91 -14.85 15.56 3.82
CA MET A 91 -16.18 15.07 4.20
C MET A 91 -16.46 15.34 5.68
N PHE A 92 -15.52 15.07 6.56
CA PHE A 92 -15.67 15.33 8.00
C PHE A 92 -15.80 16.83 8.29
N LYS A 93 -14.91 17.64 7.72
CA LYS A 93 -14.95 19.10 7.87
C LYS A 93 -16.29 19.67 7.38
N ALA A 94 -16.82 19.16 6.28
CA ALA A 94 -18.07 19.62 5.71
C ALA A 94 -19.31 19.27 6.57
N THR A 95 -19.22 18.30 7.49
CA THR A 95 -20.33 17.89 8.33
C THR A 95 -20.31 18.46 9.75
N ILE A 96 -19.13 18.75 10.30
CA ILE A 96 -19.00 19.34 11.64
C ILE A 96 -19.37 20.82 11.67
N THR A 97 -19.89 21.28 12.81
CA THR A 97 -20.18 22.70 13.06
C THR A 97 -18.99 23.45 13.67
N GLU A 98 -18.15 22.74 14.41
CA GLU A 98 -16.98 23.27 15.11
C GLU A 98 -15.85 22.24 15.10
N LYS A 99 -14.61 22.72 15.22
CA LYS A 99 -13.43 21.85 15.32
C LYS A 99 -13.52 21.02 16.61
N PRO A 100 -13.37 19.69 16.55
CA PRO A 100 -13.30 18.88 17.76
C PRO A 100 -12.08 19.24 18.63
N ASP A 101 -12.24 19.18 19.95
CA ASP A 101 -11.15 19.42 20.92
C ASP A 101 -10.03 18.37 20.90
N LYS A 102 -10.22 17.30 20.12
CA LYS A 102 -9.24 16.23 19.92
C LYS A 102 -8.05 16.73 19.10
N VAL A 103 -6.85 16.32 19.54
CA VAL A 103 -5.62 16.51 18.75
C VAL A 103 -5.49 15.37 17.75
N TYR A 104 -5.44 15.72 16.47
CA TYR A 104 -5.27 14.77 15.36
C TYR A 104 -3.82 14.84 14.86
N GLN A 105 -3.04 13.77 15.01
CA GLN A 105 -1.63 13.72 14.60
C GLN A 105 -1.42 12.84 13.37
N ALA A 106 -2.00 11.63 13.39
CA ALA A 106 -1.92 10.64 12.34
C ALA A 106 -3.27 10.48 11.62
N VAL A 107 -3.24 9.98 10.38
CA VAL A 107 -4.46 9.72 9.61
C VAL A 107 -5.44 8.79 10.34
N PRO A 108 -5.02 7.69 10.99
CA PRO A 108 -5.94 6.84 11.74
C PRO A 108 -6.70 7.56 12.86
N ASP A 109 -6.14 8.65 13.43
CA ASP A 109 -6.80 9.44 14.46
C ASP A 109 -8.11 10.07 13.96
N LEU A 110 -8.24 10.27 12.64
CA LEU A 110 -9.44 10.80 12.01
C LEU A 110 -10.61 9.81 12.09
N PHE A 111 -10.36 8.50 12.04
CA PHE A 111 -11.41 7.48 11.88
C PHE A 111 -11.99 6.99 13.22
N ASP A 112 -12.42 7.93 14.07
CA ASP A 112 -13.08 7.62 15.33
C ASP A 112 -14.62 7.60 15.21
N ASN A 113 -15.31 7.33 16.32
CA ASN A 113 -16.77 7.29 16.31
C ASN A 113 -17.41 8.64 15.94
N VAL A 114 -16.79 9.76 16.36
CA VAL A 114 -17.27 11.11 16.04
C VAL A 114 -17.25 11.33 14.53
N PHE A 115 -16.19 10.90 13.86
CA PHE A 115 -16.11 10.93 12.40
C PHE A 115 -17.30 10.23 11.74
N PHE A 116 -17.57 8.98 12.09
CA PHE A 116 -18.68 8.24 11.47
C PHE A 116 -20.06 8.82 11.82
N GLU A 117 -20.25 9.32 13.04
CA GLU A 117 -21.50 9.97 13.45
C GLU A 117 -21.75 11.26 12.68
N GLN A 118 -20.72 12.08 12.48
CA GLN A 118 -20.86 13.34 11.75
C GLN A 118 -21.13 13.12 10.27
N LEU A 119 -20.56 12.07 9.66
CA LEU A 119 -20.85 11.72 8.26
C LEU A 119 -22.32 11.33 8.02
N ALA A 120 -23.07 10.95 9.06
CA ALA A 120 -24.51 10.74 8.97
C ALA A 120 -25.31 12.03 8.66
N PHE A 121 -24.66 13.19 8.63
CA PHE A 121 -25.25 14.47 8.24
C PHE A 121 -24.73 15.01 6.91
N LEU A 122 -23.89 14.29 6.18
CA LEU A 122 -23.39 14.76 4.87
C LEU A 122 -24.50 14.72 3.82
N ASP A 123 -24.84 15.88 3.26
CA ASP A 123 -25.76 15.99 2.13
C ASP A 123 -25.02 15.76 0.80
N PHE A 124 -25.33 14.65 0.16
CA PHE A 124 -24.76 14.21 -1.11
C PHE A 124 -25.26 15.04 -2.30
N ASP A 125 -26.32 15.85 -2.14
CA ASP A 125 -26.81 16.81 -3.14
C ASP A 125 -26.13 18.18 -3.05
N LYS A 126 -25.47 18.50 -1.94
CA LYS A 126 -24.74 19.77 -1.80
C LYS A 126 -23.46 19.79 -2.62
N SER A 127 -23.02 21.01 -2.94
CA SER A 127 -21.77 21.25 -3.67
C SER A 127 -20.56 20.71 -2.90
N ALA A 128 -19.74 19.94 -3.61
CA ALA A 128 -18.46 19.44 -3.13
C ALA A 128 -17.37 20.54 -3.17
N PRO A 129 -16.23 20.36 -2.48
CA PRO A 129 -15.10 21.28 -2.50
C PRO A 129 -14.29 21.17 -3.80
N VAL A 130 -14.95 21.44 -4.93
CA VAL A 130 -14.32 21.55 -6.25
C VAL A 130 -14.18 23.02 -6.63
N LEU A 131 -13.37 23.30 -7.67
CA LEU A 131 -13.32 24.64 -8.25
C LEU A 131 -14.74 25.05 -8.67
N PRO A 132 -15.18 26.30 -8.42
CA PRO A 132 -16.53 26.75 -8.72
C PRO A 132 -16.98 26.50 -10.17
N SER A 133 -16.05 26.47 -11.12
CA SER A 133 -16.31 26.20 -12.54
C SER A 133 -16.66 24.74 -12.88
N LEU A 134 -16.47 23.80 -11.95
CA LEU A 134 -16.62 22.36 -12.20
C LEU A 134 -17.91 21.76 -11.62
N GLU A 135 -18.80 22.59 -11.04
CA GLU A 135 -20.09 22.23 -10.42
C GLU A 135 -20.28 20.72 -10.18
N ALA A 136 -19.84 20.24 -9.02
CA ALA A 136 -19.96 18.84 -8.63
C ALA A 136 -20.63 18.73 -7.27
N THR A 137 -21.49 17.72 -7.09
CA THR A 137 -22.03 17.41 -5.77
C THR A 137 -21.12 16.47 -5.01
N TRP A 138 -21.35 16.32 -3.71
CA TRP A 138 -20.63 15.35 -2.88
C TRP A 138 -20.71 13.92 -3.42
N SER A 139 -21.86 13.52 -4.00
CA SER A 139 -21.99 12.20 -4.62
C SER A 139 -21.06 12.01 -5.83
N ASP A 140 -21.00 13.01 -6.72
CA ASP A 140 -20.15 12.99 -7.91
C ASP A 140 -18.67 13.03 -7.53
N TYR A 141 -18.34 13.89 -6.56
CA TYR A 141 -16.97 14.06 -6.06
C TYR A 141 -16.46 12.79 -5.39
N LEU A 142 -17.21 12.22 -4.43
CA LEU A 142 -16.84 10.99 -3.74
C LEU A 142 -16.61 9.84 -4.73
N SER A 143 -17.56 9.64 -5.67
CA SER A 143 -17.43 8.59 -6.68
C SER A 143 -16.17 8.78 -7.55
N LYS A 144 -15.92 10.00 -8.05
CA LYS A 144 -14.75 10.31 -8.87
C LYS A 144 -13.43 10.12 -8.12
N GLU A 145 -13.34 10.61 -6.89
CA GLU A 145 -12.14 10.47 -6.05
C GLU A 145 -11.85 8.99 -5.73
N CYS A 146 -12.89 8.21 -5.42
CA CYS A 146 -12.76 6.77 -5.19
C CYS A 146 -12.35 5.99 -6.45
N VAL A 147 -12.88 6.34 -7.63
CA VAL A 147 -12.46 5.72 -8.91
C VAL A 147 -10.99 5.99 -9.17
N GLN A 148 -10.56 7.25 -9.03
CA GLN A 148 -9.16 7.62 -9.28
C GLN A 148 -8.20 7.01 -8.27
N PHE A 149 -8.64 6.85 -7.02
CA PHE A 149 -7.88 6.13 -5.99
C PHE A 149 -7.74 4.65 -6.36
N LYS A 150 -8.85 3.96 -6.67
CA LYS A 150 -8.85 2.56 -7.13
C LYS A 150 -7.93 2.36 -8.34
N ASP A 151 -8.02 3.20 -9.35
CA ASP A 151 -7.17 3.12 -10.55
C ASP A 151 -5.69 3.33 -10.22
N SER A 152 -5.38 4.21 -9.27
CA SER A 152 -4.00 4.46 -8.85
C SER A 152 -3.41 3.29 -8.07
N LEU A 153 -4.22 2.62 -7.23
CA LEU A 153 -3.82 1.39 -6.55
C LEU A 153 -3.57 0.26 -7.54
N ASN A 154 -4.51 0.02 -8.47
CA ASN A 154 -4.37 -0.97 -9.54
C ASN A 154 -3.07 -0.75 -10.34
N ARG A 155 -2.83 0.48 -10.82
CA ARG A 155 -1.60 0.80 -11.57
C ARG A 155 -0.33 0.58 -10.76
N THR A 156 -0.36 0.88 -9.46
CA THR A 156 0.81 0.65 -8.59
C THR A 156 1.04 -0.83 -8.41
N MET A 157 -0.02 -1.60 -8.17
CA MET A 157 0.03 -3.05 -8.03
C MET A 157 0.52 -3.72 -9.33
N GLU A 158 -0.07 -3.40 -10.48
CA GLU A 158 0.34 -3.92 -11.80
C GLU A 158 1.82 -3.65 -12.10
N LYS A 159 2.31 -2.46 -11.74
CA LYS A 159 3.68 -2.04 -12.05
C LYS A 159 4.73 -2.60 -11.08
N TYR A 160 4.35 -2.84 -9.83
CA TYR A 160 5.29 -3.17 -8.76
C TYR A 160 4.99 -4.47 -8.01
N CYS A 161 4.04 -5.30 -8.47
CA CYS A 161 3.65 -6.56 -7.79
C CYS A 161 4.83 -7.49 -7.50
N LEU A 162 5.84 -7.54 -8.37
CA LEU A 162 7.03 -8.39 -8.17
C LEU A 162 7.98 -7.90 -7.07
N PHE A 163 7.81 -6.65 -6.63
CA PHE A 163 8.70 -5.98 -5.67
C PHE A 163 8.01 -5.62 -4.35
N LEU A 164 6.68 -5.55 -4.36
CA LEU A 164 5.88 -5.32 -3.16
C LEU A 164 5.77 -6.60 -2.34
N GLN A 165 5.66 -6.42 -1.02
CA GLN A 165 5.41 -7.51 -0.08
C GLN A 165 3.99 -8.06 -0.31
N PRO A 166 3.76 -9.39 -0.25
CA PRO A 166 2.46 -10.00 -0.47
C PRO A 166 1.34 -9.35 0.35
N GLU A 167 1.63 -9.01 1.61
CA GLU A 167 0.67 -8.42 2.54
C GLU A 167 0.16 -7.04 2.05
N ILE A 168 1.01 -6.26 1.37
CA ILE A 168 0.63 -4.96 0.80
C ILE A 168 -0.22 -5.15 -0.46
N ILE A 169 0.06 -6.20 -1.23
CA ILE A 169 -0.73 -6.54 -2.42
C ILE A 169 -2.13 -6.96 -1.98
N GLU A 170 -2.24 -7.90 -1.03
CA GLU A 170 -3.51 -8.34 -0.45
C GLU A 170 -4.30 -7.16 0.12
N LEU A 171 -3.66 -6.28 0.89
CA LEU A 171 -4.32 -5.09 1.45
C LEU A 171 -4.84 -4.14 0.35
N MET A 172 -4.08 -3.91 -0.71
CA MET A 172 -4.56 -3.10 -1.84
C MET A 172 -5.72 -3.78 -2.56
N GLU A 173 -5.68 -5.11 -2.76
CA GLU A 173 -6.78 -5.87 -3.37
C GLU A 173 -8.06 -5.79 -2.53
N ASP A 174 -7.97 -5.93 -1.22
CA ASP A 174 -9.11 -5.81 -0.30
C ASP A 174 -9.73 -4.41 -0.35
N ILE A 175 -8.90 -3.36 -0.43
CA ILE A 175 -9.35 -1.98 -0.62
C ILE A 175 -10.05 -1.82 -1.97
N ILE A 176 -9.44 -2.28 -3.06
CA ILE A 176 -9.95 -2.18 -4.44
C ILE A 176 -11.31 -2.87 -4.60
N ASN A 177 -11.51 -3.98 -3.90
CA ASN A 177 -12.70 -4.82 -3.96
C ASN A 177 -13.68 -4.60 -2.81
N SER A 178 -13.49 -3.55 -1.99
CA SER A 178 -14.34 -3.26 -0.85
C SER A 178 -15.81 -3.05 -1.26
N PRO A 179 -16.79 -3.64 -0.54
CA PRO A 179 -18.22 -3.41 -0.77
C PRO A 179 -18.62 -1.93 -0.69
N PHE A 180 -17.92 -1.14 0.13
CA PHE A 180 -18.16 0.29 0.24
C PHE A 180 -17.89 1.02 -1.09
N LEU A 181 -16.80 0.67 -1.79
CA LEU A 181 -16.47 1.28 -3.08
C LEU A 181 -17.53 0.98 -4.13
N TRP A 182 -18.04 -0.25 -4.17
CA TRP A 182 -19.11 -0.63 -5.08
C TRP A 182 -20.36 0.25 -4.90
N LEU A 183 -20.75 0.50 -3.66
CA LEU A 183 -21.88 1.37 -3.32
C LEU A 183 -21.61 2.85 -3.66
N VAL A 184 -20.40 3.35 -3.38
CA VAL A 184 -19.98 4.71 -3.73
C VAL A 184 -20.01 4.96 -5.24
N PHE A 185 -19.59 4.00 -6.05
CA PHE A 185 -19.63 4.13 -7.51
C PHE A 185 -21.05 4.30 -8.04
N GLN A 186 -22.04 3.72 -7.36
CA GLN A 186 -23.45 3.85 -7.71
C GLN A 186 -24.12 5.09 -7.10
N ALA A 187 -23.47 5.78 -6.15
CA ALA A 187 -24.07 6.90 -5.42
C ALA A 187 -24.62 8.02 -6.32
N PRO A 188 -23.93 8.46 -7.41
CA PRO A 188 -24.48 9.46 -8.32
C PRO A 188 -25.75 8.99 -9.04
N ALA A 189 -25.82 7.71 -9.41
CA ALA A 189 -26.99 7.13 -10.06
C ALA A 189 -28.15 7.02 -9.08
N ILE A 190 -27.91 6.47 -7.88
CA ILE A 190 -28.91 6.34 -6.81
C ILE A 190 -29.51 7.71 -6.46
N ARG A 191 -28.69 8.76 -6.35
CA ARG A 191 -29.13 10.14 -6.15
C ARG A 191 -30.06 10.62 -7.27
N LYS A 192 -29.65 10.45 -8.54
CA LYS A 192 -30.47 10.87 -9.70
C LYS A 192 -31.82 10.16 -9.76
N PHE A 193 -31.89 8.89 -9.36
CA PHE A 193 -33.15 8.14 -9.29
C PHE A 193 -33.98 8.52 -8.06
N GLY A 194 -33.35 8.68 -6.89
CA GLY A 194 -34.01 9.05 -5.64
C GLY A 194 -34.55 10.47 -5.63
N GLY A 195 -33.84 11.42 -6.23
CA GLY A 195 -34.27 12.83 -6.38
C GLY A 195 -35.52 13.01 -7.24
N ARG A 196 -35.92 12.00 -8.03
CA ARG A 196 -37.20 12.01 -8.77
C ARG A 196 -38.41 11.62 -7.89
N GLN A 197 -38.18 11.02 -6.73
CA GLN A 197 -39.22 10.58 -5.79
C GLN A 197 -39.22 11.36 -4.47
N ASN A 198 -38.08 11.93 -4.06
CA ASN A 198 -37.95 12.65 -2.80
C ASN A 198 -38.25 14.14 -2.97
N THR A 199 -39.35 14.62 -2.37
CA THR A 199 -39.77 16.03 -2.35
C THR A 199 -39.02 16.88 -1.32
N SER A 200 -38.08 16.31 -0.54
CA SER A 200 -37.44 16.95 0.63
C SER A 200 -36.02 17.49 0.42
N GLY A 201 -35.48 17.50 -0.80
CA GLY A 201 -34.31 18.33 -1.15
C GLY A 201 -32.95 17.97 -0.52
N SER A 202 -32.83 16.89 0.25
CA SER A 202 -31.55 16.39 0.80
C SER A 202 -31.41 14.88 0.59
N TYR A 203 -30.23 14.43 0.19
CA TYR A 203 -29.93 13.00 0.02
C TYR A 203 -28.68 12.66 0.82
N ASN A 204 -28.74 11.67 1.72
CA ASN A 204 -27.55 11.18 2.41
C ASN A 204 -27.43 9.66 2.34
N LEU A 205 -26.42 9.21 1.62
CA LEU A 205 -26.05 7.80 1.50
C LEU A 205 -25.58 7.20 2.84
N LEU A 206 -24.85 7.98 3.63
CA LEU A 206 -24.25 7.58 4.91
C LEU A 206 -25.20 7.76 6.11
N ALA A 207 -26.46 8.15 5.89
CA ALA A 207 -27.44 8.23 6.98
C ALA A 207 -27.84 6.85 7.52
N ARG A 208 -27.71 5.80 6.72
CA ARG A 208 -27.99 4.41 7.12
C ARG A 208 -26.81 3.80 7.85
N LYS A 209 -27.07 3.15 8.99
CA LYS A 209 -26.03 2.56 9.84
C LYS A 209 -25.24 1.48 9.08
N GLU A 210 -25.94 0.65 8.32
CA GLU A 210 -25.36 -0.45 7.54
C GLU A 210 -24.31 0.06 6.54
N ILE A 211 -24.57 1.20 5.91
CA ILE A 211 -23.63 1.82 4.96
C ILE A 211 -22.44 2.41 5.72
N ARG A 212 -22.65 3.01 6.90
CA ARG A 212 -21.55 3.48 7.75
C ARG A 212 -20.69 2.35 8.29
N ASP A 213 -21.27 1.17 8.54
CA ASP A 213 -20.53 -0.01 8.96
C ASP A 213 -19.60 -0.49 7.83
N LEU A 214 -20.07 -0.48 6.57
CA LEU A 214 -19.22 -0.73 5.40
C LEU A 214 -18.10 0.31 5.26
N LEU A 215 -18.40 1.60 5.48
CA LEU A 215 -17.39 2.65 5.49
C LEU A 215 -16.36 2.42 6.61
N ARG A 216 -16.80 1.99 7.79
CA ARG A 216 -15.91 1.69 8.92
C ARG A 216 -14.94 0.56 8.58
N GLU A 217 -15.43 -0.53 7.99
CA GLU A 217 -14.59 -1.62 7.49
C GLU A 217 -13.59 -1.13 6.44
N TYR A 218 -14.05 -0.33 5.47
CA TYR A 218 -13.20 0.26 4.46
C TYR A 218 -12.09 1.16 5.05
N THR A 219 -12.45 2.05 5.99
CA THR A 219 -11.47 2.96 6.61
C THR A 219 -10.44 2.23 7.46
N LYS A 220 -10.72 1.03 8.00
CA LYS A 220 -9.72 0.20 8.67
C LYS A 220 -8.63 -0.26 7.70
N LEU A 221 -9.02 -0.78 6.53
CA LEU A 221 -8.08 -1.18 5.49
C LEU A 221 -7.24 0.02 5.02
N ILE A 222 -7.89 1.17 4.82
CA ILE A 222 -7.20 2.41 4.46
C ILE A 222 -6.21 2.83 5.55
N ALA A 223 -6.62 2.82 6.83
CA ALA A 223 -5.75 3.17 7.95
C ALA A 223 -4.52 2.27 8.01
N GLU A 224 -4.70 0.96 7.84
CA GLU A 224 -3.60 0.00 7.75
C GLU A 224 -2.65 0.33 6.59
N LEU A 225 -3.18 0.68 5.41
CA LEU A 225 -2.34 1.07 4.27
C LEU A 225 -1.55 2.35 4.55
N PHE A 226 -2.13 3.33 5.24
CA PHE A 226 -1.43 4.53 5.68
C PHE A 226 -0.32 4.21 6.69
N GLU A 227 -0.55 3.30 7.62
CA GLU A 227 0.47 2.85 8.57
C GLU A 227 1.63 2.15 7.86
N GLN A 228 1.33 1.20 6.98
CA GLN A 228 2.34 0.48 6.20
C GLN A 228 3.16 1.44 5.32
N TYR A 229 2.51 2.45 4.72
CA TYR A 229 3.17 3.52 3.98
C TYR A 229 4.10 4.35 4.89
N ASN A 230 3.57 4.89 5.99
CA ASN A 230 4.31 5.78 6.88
C ASN A 230 5.50 5.09 7.57
N GLN A 231 5.45 3.78 7.80
CA GLN A 231 6.55 3.01 8.36
C GLN A 231 7.74 2.84 7.39
N ARG A 232 7.52 2.94 6.08
CA ARG A 232 8.52 2.64 5.04
C ARG A 232 9.10 3.87 4.33
N VAL A 233 8.56 5.05 4.59
CA VAL A 233 9.03 6.31 3.99
C VAL A 233 9.77 7.18 5.02
N SER A 234 10.54 8.15 4.52
CA SER A 234 11.22 9.13 5.38
C SER A 234 10.22 10.05 6.10
N ASP A 235 10.64 10.68 7.20
CA ASP A 235 9.77 11.56 8.00
C ASP A 235 9.15 12.72 7.21
N GLU A 236 9.84 13.22 6.18
CA GLU A 236 9.37 14.28 5.28
C GLU A 236 8.26 13.81 4.32
N GLN A 237 8.19 12.50 4.09
CA GLN A 237 7.25 11.88 3.17
C GLN A 237 6.01 11.34 3.87
N LYS A 238 6.10 11.13 5.20
CA LYS A 238 4.98 10.70 6.04
C LYS A 238 3.78 11.62 5.85
N ILE A 239 2.60 11.01 5.72
CA ILE A 239 1.34 11.72 5.64
C ILE A 239 0.86 11.98 7.06
N LYS A 240 0.75 13.26 7.41
CA LYS A 240 0.34 13.76 8.73
C LYS A 240 -0.79 14.76 8.56
N ILE A 241 -1.59 14.94 9.61
CA ILE A 241 -2.67 15.93 9.63
C ILE A 241 -2.07 17.27 10.03
N SER A 242 -2.14 18.28 9.16
CA SER A 242 -1.70 19.64 9.49
C SER A 242 -2.84 20.46 10.11
N ALA A 243 -2.49 21.36 11.02
CA ALA A 243 -3.46 22.23 11.70
C ALA A 243 -4.21 23.16 10.72
N ASP A 244 -3.53 23.55 9.64
CA ASP A 244 -4.07 24.47 8.63
C ASP A 244 -5.32 23.94 7.93
N LEU A 245 -5.49 22.61 7.82
CA LEU A 245 -6.64 22.00 7.15
C LEU A 245 -7.97 22.37 7.79
N TRP A 246 -7.95 22.71 9.09
CA TRP A 246 -9.12 23.18 9.82
C TRP A 246 -9.50 24.63 9.49
N SER A 247 -8.66 25.42 8.82
CA SER A 247 -8.98 26.82 8.50
C SER A 247 -10.21 26.94 7.59
N ASN A 248 -11.10 27.90 7.88
CA ASN A 248 -12.27 28.20 7.04
C ASN A 248 -11.91 28.86 5.70
N ASP A 249 -10.65 29.25 5.51
CA ASP A 249 -10.14 29.78 4.24
C ASP A 249 -9.89 28.67 3.21
N ILE A 250 -9.82 27.42 3.67
CA ILE A 250 -9.64 26.23 2.82
C ILE A 250 -10.99 25.54 2.64
N LEU A 251 -11.41 25.33 1.40
CA LEU A 251 -12.63 24.56 1.09
C LEU A 251 -12.48 23.09 1.53
N PRO A 252 -13.57 22.43 1.99
CA PRO A 252 -14.89 23.00 2.27
C PRO A 252 -14.87 23.82 3.57
N LYS A 253 -15.78 24.79 3.69
CA LYS A 253 -16.01 25.48 4.97
C LYS A 253 -16.63 24.49 5.96
N MET A 254 -16.39 24.70 7.26
CA MET A 254 -17.03 23.86 8.27
C MET A 254 -18.55 23.89 8.12
N GLY A 255 -19.18 22.71 8.13
CA GLY A 255 -20.63 22.55 8.05
C GLY A 255 -21.24 22.82 6.68
N SER A 256 -20.44 23.15 5.64
CA SER A 256 -21.00 23.54 4.34
C SER A 256 -21.75 22.42 3.62
N GLY A 257 -21.46 21.16 3.95
CA GLY A 257 -22.09 19.97 3.39
C GLY A 257 -23.11 19.32 4.33
N ARG A 258 -23.38 19.89 5.51
CA ARG A 258 -24.30 19.32 6.50
C ARG A 258 -25.76 19.50 6.08
N ILE A 259 -26.64 18.50 6.23
CA ILE A 259 -28.11 18.63 6.08
C ILE A 259 -28.65 19.67 7.06
#